data_AF-A0A7R9H8M4-F1
#
_entry.id   AF-A0A7R9H8M4-F1
#
_cell.length_a   1.000
_cell.length_b   1.000
_cell.length_c   1.000
_cell.angle_alpha   90.00
_cell.angle_beta   90.00
_cell.angle_gamma   90.00
#
_symmetry.space_group_name_H-M   'P 1'
#
loop_
_entity.id
_entity.type
_entity.pdbx_description
1 polymer ?
#
loop_
_entity_poly.entity_id
_entity_poly.type
_entity_poly.pdbx_seq_one_letter_code
_entity_poly.pdbx_strand_id
1 'polypeptide(L)'
;NNESCAFCCQGPGSTHARGSLARLDLSDDQLPMWDHSLLQYISSLGQLVWPITSNFLLPEFMLVAGQYTLIQEYVRQLQGWCEWNNGARSFLLGSSYLALGERHKACDLLLIAAGQAFKDNFLLSKVIQQGPEQEGQDIVVLYLLKVIRMFEQLGYRDCAIVVANEAIGKATPANDPNLSMLHSVVFEHHLHLGHYQEAYDAMIVNPDPVRRKVHLNMLVMTLLIHCKLDVLIKFSYEGLMSELEQMVEVRARRESVLTTKYYNFLYALHVNKENYRKAAAVMFERGLRLGQETSGDLMALESQAKCYMSCVNCLRLVEPEHYAWIVRPVMESAGDNKVDYVAPGISPKRDSAGEHKADSESKRRQVEVLEVADVRREYQLVKARIELIKHSPKHATTGSRLSPSELVAVLTNVGLYTTALTICRLFKLRYEPVFEDLNLDDKDPVSISWKLLEHLLMMTEEPGLTLFHKAVTRRLCQLEAFLPHWLTASYRQRNPAELLRVLLACGRVADAANLAKDYIWAVLGCGKEYFGLKEGLTSAGPPIYLPVNTIDLLLLELKSAGKEDQFYQKLFVSLQELMDYYIDTVTRVSRDKVLAAGMK
;
A
#
# COMPACT_ATOMS: atom_id res chain seq x y z
N ASN A 1 31.31 -49.41 -33.33
CA ASN A 1 31.45 -49.50 -31.86
C ASN A 1 30.11 -49.92 -31.24
N ASN A 2 29.56 -51.09 -31.54
CA ASN A 2 29.80 -52.41 -30.93
C ASN A 2 29.76 -52.52 -29.39
N GLU A 3 29.65 -51.42 -28.65
CA GLU A 3 29.54 -51.47 -27.18
C GLU A 3 28.09 -51.36 -26.68
N SER A 4 27.15 -50.90 -27.52
CA SER A 4 25.73 -50.82 -27.18
C SER A 4 25.02 -52.18 -27.14
N CYS A 5 25.53 -53.21 -27.82
CA CYS A 5 24.97 -54.57 -27.74
C CYS A 5 25.40 -55.33 -26.48
N ALA A 6 26.53 -54.98 -25.86
CA ALA A 6 27.04 -55.69 -24.68
C ALA A 6 26.23 -55.37 -23.41
N PHE A 7 25.68 -54.15 -23.30
CA PHE A 7 24.84 -53.73 -22.17
C PHE A 7 23.44 -54.37 -22.18
N CYS A 8 22.89 -54.74 -23.35
CA CYS A 8 21.59 -55.42 -23.43
C CYS A 8 21.64 -56.90 -23.01
N CYS A 9 22.82 -57.53 -23.03
CA CYS A 9 22.99 -58.94 -22.67
C CYS A 9 23.08 -59.22 -21.16
N GLN A 10 23.02 -58.19 -20.31
CA GLN A 10 23.00 -58.34 -18.84
C GLN A 10 21.67 -57.89 -18.20
N GLY A 11 20.62 -57.68 -19.01
CA GLY A 11 19.30 -57.31 -18.51
C GLY A 11 18.58 -58.44 -17.76
N PRO A 12 17.52 -58.14 -17.00
CA PRO A 12 16.74 -59.15 -16.26
C PRO A 12 16.16 -60.25 -17.18
N GLY A 13 15.90 -59.93 -18.45
CA GLY A 13 15.50 -60.92 -19.45
C GLY A 13 16.61 -61.91 -19.81
N SER A 14 17.87 -61.48 -19.85
CA SER A 14 19.00 -62.39 -20.16
C SER A 14 19.40 -63.24 -18.96
N THR A 15 19.30 -62.72 -17.73
CA THR A 15 19.50 -63.52 -16.51
C THR A 15 18.39 -64.54 -16.32
N HIS A 16 17.14 -64.19 -16.62
CA HIS A 16 16.03 -65.15 -16.62
C HIS A 16 16.17 -66.19 -17.74
N ALA A 17 16.57 -65.78 -18.95
CA ALA A 17 16.84 -66.71 -20.04
C ALA A 17 17.98 -67.69 -19.68
N ARG A 18 19.09 -67.18 -19.12
CA ARG A 18 20.21 -68.01 -18.64
C ARG A 18 19.81 -68.91 -17.48
N GLY A 19 18.96 -68.45 -16.57
CA GLY A 19 18.44 -69.26 -15.47
C GLY A 19 17.48 -70.36 -15.95
N SER A 20 16.63 -70.09 -16.94
CA SER A 20 15.78 -71.11 -17.58
C SER A 20 16.61 -72.12 -18.38
N LEU A 21 17.65 -71.67 -19.07
CA LEU A 21 18.58 -72.53 -19.83
C LEU A 21 19.50 -73.35 -18.90
N ALA A 22 19.93 -72.80 -17.75
CA ALA A 22 20.76 -73.51 -16.78
C ALA A 22 20.00 -74.60 -15.99
N ARG A 23 18.66 -74.58 -15.99
CA ARG A 23 17.82 -75.66 -15.43
C ARG A 23 17.65 -76.84 -16.37
N LEU A 24 18.07 -76.70 -17.63
CA LEU A 24 18.14 -77.76 -18.60
C LEU A 24 19.59 -78.26 -18.57
N ASP A 25 19.85 -79.35 -17.84
CA ASP A 25 21.17 -80.00 -17.77
C ASP A 25 21.64 -80.40 -19.18
N LEU A 26 22.29 -79.48 -19.88
CA LEU A 26 22.95 -79.71 -21.16
C LEU A 26 24.39 -80.14 -20.85
N SER A 27 24.64 -81.44 -20.84
CA SER A 27 25.98 -82.01 -20.72
C SER A 27 26.84 -81.61 -21.94
N ASP A 28 28.03 -81.06 -21.68
CA ASP A 28 28.98 -80.50 -22.67
C ASP A 28 29.47 -81.47 -23.76
N ASP A 29 29.18 -82.78 -23.66
CA ASP A 29 29.69 -83.79 -24.61
C ASP A 29 28.76 -84.09 -25.81
N GLN A 30 27.66 -83.36 -25.97
CA GLN A 30 26.86 -83.38 -27.20
C GLN A 30 26.52 -81.95 -27.58
N LEU A 31 27.38 -81.32 -28.40
CA LEU A 31 27.04 -80.11 -29.16
C LEU A 31 25.67 -80.34 -29.82
N PRO A 32 24.59 -79.68 -29.37
CA PRO A 32 23.30 -79.92 -29.98
C PRO A 32 23.41 -79.42 -31.41
N MET A 33 23.19 -80.33 -32.37
CA MET A 33 22.85 -80.00 -33.75
C MET A 33 21.97 -78.75 -33.73
N TRP A 34 22.28 -77.75 -34.55
CA TRP A 34 21.62 -76.43 -34.53
C TRP A 34 20.10 -76.54 -34.36
N ASP A 35 19.47 -77.57 -34.89
CA ASP A 35 18.04 -77.85 -34.77
C ASP A 35 17.52 -78.10 -33.33
N HIS A 36 18.28 -78.81 -32.47
CA HIS A 36 17.84 -79.16 -31.11
C HIS A 36 18.06 -78.01 -30.11
N SER A 37 19.18 -77.29 -30.24
CA SER A 37 19.44 -76.08 -29.44
C SER A 37 18.56 -74.92 -29.89
N LEU A 38 18.37 -74.72 -31.20
CA LEU A 38 17.51 -73.66 -31.73
C LEU A 38 16.06 -73.84 -31.27
N LEU A 39 15.53 -75.07 -31.25
CA LEU A 39 14.19 -75.32 -30.72
C LEU A 39 14.07 -74.95 -29.23
N GLN A 40 15.08 -75.24 -28.42
CA GLN A 40 15.12 -74.87 -27.00
C GLN A 40 15.26 -73.35 -26.80
N TYR A 41 16.07 -72.68 -27.63
CA TYR A 41 16.16 -71.22 -27.66
C TYR A 41 14.83 -70.58 -28.09
N ILE A 42 14.18 -71.09 -29.14
CA ILE A 42 12.87 -70.64 -29.60
C ILE A 42 11.80 -70.89 -28.53
N SER A 43 11.85 -72.03 -27.82
CA SER A 43 10.93 -72.34 -26.73
C SER A 43 11.13 -71.38 -25.55
N SER A 44 12.39 -71.11 -25.17
CA SER A 44 12.73 -70.16 -24.11
C SER A 44 12.35 -68.73 -24.48
N LEU A 45 12.60 -68.30 -25.73
CA LEU A 45 12.16 -67.02 -26.26
C LEU A 45 10.63 -66.93 -26.30
N GLY A 46 9.96 -68.00 -26.71
CA GLY A 46 8.51 -68.13 -26.69
C GLY A 46 7.97 -67.91 -25.28
N GLN A 47 8.55 -68.56 -24.26
CA GLN A 47 8.17 -68.37 -22.86
C GLN A 47 8.44 -66.95 -22.36
N LEU A 48 9.48 -66.25 -22.83
CA LEU A 48 9.79 -64.88 -22.42
C LEU A 48 8.90 -63.82 -23.09
N VAL A 49 8.44 -64.11 -24.31
CA VAL A 49 7.57 -63.23 -25.12
C VAL A 49 6.09 -63.47 -24.83
N TRP A 50 5.72 -64.68 -24.39
CA TRP A 50 4.33 -65.08 -24.23
C TRP A 50 3.61 -64.25 -23.14
N PRO A 51 2.45 -63.65 -23.45
CA PRO A 51 1.75 -62.72 -22.56
C PRO A 51 1.13 -63.40 -21.32
N ILE A 52 0.85 -64.70 -21.37
CA ILE A 52 0.32 -65.49 -20.24
C ILE A 52 1.51 -66.06 -19.46
N THR A 53 2.31 -65.19 -18.87
CA THR A 53 3.40 -65.58 -17.99
C THR A 53 3.44 -64.68 -16.76
N SER A 54 3.93 -65.22 -15.64
CA SER A 54 4.13 -64.44 -14.41
C SER A 54 5.22 -63.37 -14.56
N ASN A 55 6.08 -63.51 -15.57
CA ASN A 55 7.25 -62.67 -15.80
C ASN A 55 6.98 -61.70 -16.94
N PHE A 56 6.75 -60.44 -16.58
CA PHE A 56 6.35 -59.38 -17.51
C PHE A 56 7.56 -58.72 -18.22
N LEU A 57 8.48 -59.53 -18.73
CA LEU A 57 9.84 -59.11 -19.11
C LEU A 57 9.94 -58.40 -20.46
N LEU A 58 9.23 -58.86 -21.50
CA LEU A 58 9.27 -58.20 -22.82
C LEU A 58 8.72 -56.76 -22.77
N PRO A 59 7.55 -56.51 -22.14
CA PRO A 59 7.02 -55.15 -22.05
C PRO A 59 7.86 -54.26 -21.12
N GLU A 60 8.44 -54.81 -20.06
CA GLU A 60 9.42 -54.11 -19.20
C GLU A 60 10.65 -53.68 -20.02
N PHE A 61 11.20 -54.57 -20.85
CA PHE A 61 12.32 -54.26 -21.73
C PHE A 61 11.97 -53.15 -22.74
N MET A 62 10.80 -53.22 -23.38
CA MET A 62 10.35 -52.18 -24.31
C MET A 62 10.22 -50.81 -23.64
N LEU A 63 9.75 -50.76 -22.38
CA LEU A 63 9.66 -49.52 -21.61
C LEU A 63 11.04 -48.94 -21.32
N VAL A 64 11.97 -49.77 -20.82
CA VAL A 64 13.34 -49.33 -20.50
C VAL A 64 14.11 -48.91 -21.76
N ALA A 65 13.87 -49.58 -22.88
CA ALA A 65 14.45 -49.23 -24.17
C ALA A 65 13.81 -47.97 -24.82
N GLY A 66 12.75 -47.41 -24.23
CA GLY A 66 12.06 -46.23 -24.75
C GLY A 66 11.23 -46.48 -26.01
N GLN A 67 10.86 -47.74 -26.28
CA GLN A 67 10.10 -48.13 -27.48
C GLN A 67 8.58 -48.01 -27.24
N TYR A 68 8.10 -46.80 -26.95
CA TYR A 68 6.73 -46.54 -26.51
C TYR A 68 5.65 -46.91 -27.53
N THR A 69 5.91 -46.75 -28.83
CA THR A 69 4.97 -47.14 -29.90
C THR A 69 4.77 -48.65 -30.00
N LEU A 70 5.83 -49.42 -29.76
CA LEU A 70 5.75 -50.89 -29.74
C LEU A 70 4.96 -51.40 -28.54
N ILE A 71 5.03 -50.71 -27.40
CA ILE A 71 4.20 -51.02 -26.23
C ILE A 71 2.71 -50.83 -26.55
N GLN A 72 2.36 -49.75 -27.25
CA GLN A 72 0.97 -49.50 -27.66
C GLN A 72 0.45 -50.60 -28.58
N GLU A 73 1.25 -50.97 -29.58
CA GLU A 73 0.91 -52.04 -30.51
C GLU A 73 0.81 -53.40 -29.80
N TYR A 74 1.73 -53.70 -28.89
CA TYR A 74 1.71 -54.90 -28.06
C TYR A 74 0.42 -54.98 -27.23
N VAL A 75 0.06 -53.93 -26.50
CA VAL A 75 -1.16 -53.93 -25.68
C VAL A 75 -2.41 -54.02 -26.56
N ARG A 76 -2.42 -53.38 -27.74
CA ARG A 76 -3.51 -53.46 -28.72
C ARG A 76 -3.72 -54.88 -29.24
N GLN A 77 -2.66 -55.62 -29.53
CA GLN A 77 -2.75 -57.01 -30.01
C GLN A 77 -3.24 -57.98 -28.92
N LEU A 78 -3.02 -57.66 -27.65
CA LEU A 78 -3.48 -58.44 -26.51
C LEU A 78 -4.89 -58.06 -26.03
N GLN A 79 -5.45 -56.98 -26.57
CA GLN A 79 -6.76 -56.48 -26.19
C GLN A 79 -7.84 -57.46 -26.69
N GLY A 80 -8.70 -57.90 -25.77
CA GLY A 80 -9.87 -58.74 -26.08
C GLY A 80 -9.73 -60.24 -25.79
N TRP A 81 -8.53 -60.75 -25.45
CA TRP A 81 -8.36 -62.19 -25.16
C TRP A 81 -7.42 -62.51 -23.99
N CYS A 82 -6.41 -61.68 -23.72
CA CYS A 82 -5.53 -61.89 -22.57
C CYS A 82 -6.10 -61.17 -21.34
N GLU A 83 -6.41 -61.91 -20.27
CA GLU A 83 -6.85 -61.36 -18.97
C GLU A 83 -5.71 -61.21 -17.96
N TRP A 84 -4.58 -61.87 -18.20
CA TRP A 84 -3.41 -61.86 -17.31
C TRP A 84 -2.68 -60.51 -17.34
N ASN A 85 -2.06 -60.13 -16.22
CA ASN A 85 -1.25 -58.90 -16.08
C ASN A 85 -1.98 -57.64 -16.60
N ASN A 86 -3.28 -57.53 -16.34
CA ASN A 86 -4.08 -56.43 -16.91
C ASN A 86 -3.66 -55.06 -16.35
N GLY A 87 -3.42 -54.97 -15.04
CA GLY A 87 -2.94 -53.73 -14.40
C GLY A 87 -1.54 -53.35 -14.88
N ALA A 88 -0.63 -54.32 -15.01
CA ALA A 88 0.71 -54.09 -15.55
C ALA A 88 0.67 -53.61 -17.01
N ARG A 89 -0.21 -54.16 -17.86
CA ARG A 89 -0.44 -53.69 -19.24
C ARG A 89 -1.01 -52.27 -19.27
N SER A 90 -2.03 -51.99 -18.47
CA SER A 90 -2.60 -50.64 -18.37
C SER A 90 -1.57 -49.62 -17.87
N PHE A 91 -0.71 -50.00 -16.91
CA PHE A 91 0.38 -49.15 -16.41
C PHE A 91 1.42 -48.84 -17.47
N LEU A 92 1.87 -49.84 -18.24
CA LEU A 92 2.82 -49.63 -19.33
C LEU A 92 2.24 -48.81 -20.47
N LEU A 93 0.98 -49.08 -20.83
CA LEU A 93 0.28 -48.29 -21.84
C LEU A 93 0.15 -46.83 -21.39
N GLY A 94 -0.26 -46.59 -20.14
CA GLY A 94 -0.30 -45.27 -19.52
C GLY A 94 1.07 -44.59 -19.51
N SER A 95 2.13 -45.31 -19.13
CA SER A 95 3.51 -44.82 -19.16
C SER A 95 4.00 -44.47 -20.56
N SER A 96 3.57 -45.23 -21.58
CA SER A 96 3.88 -44.94 -22.99
C SER A 96 3.21 -43.65 -23.46
N TYR A 97 1.94 -43.43 -23.11
CA TYR A 97 1.22 -42.20 -23.44
C TYR A 97 1.78 -40.99 -22.68
N LEU A 98 2.21 -41.20 -21.44
CA LEU A 98 2.88 -40.19 -20.63
C LEU A 98 4.19 -39.72 -21.29
N ALA A 99 5.01 -40.67 -21.77
CA ALA A 99 6.26 -40.36 -22.46
C ALA A 99 6.05 -39.65 -23.81
N LEU A 100 4.90 -39.86 -24.46
CA LEU A 100 4.49 -39.20 -25.70
C LEU A 100 3.76 -37.86 -25.47
N GLY A 101 3.51 -37.47 -24.22
CA GLY A 101 2.85 -36.21 -23.86
C GLY A 101 1.32 -36.24 -23.88
N GLU A 102 0.67 -37.39 -24.10
CA GLU A 102 -0.79 -37.54 -24.05
C GLU A 102 -1.30 -37.69 -22.60
N ARG A 103 -1.26 -36.58 -21.84
CA ARG A 103 -1.47 -36.57 -20.38
C ARG A 103 -2.81 -37.14 -19.90
N HIS A 104 -3.93 -36.83 -20.57
CA HIS A 104 -5.27 -37.24 -20.09
C HIS A 104 -5.50 -38.75 -20.25
N LYS A 105 -5.16 -39.31 -21.42
CA LYS A 105 -5.26 -40.76 -21.66
C LYS A 105 -4.32 -41.54 -20.75
N ALA A 106 -3.11 -41.01 -20.53
CA ALA A 106 -2.18 -41.60 -19.58
C ALA A 106 -2.77 -41.64 -18.16
N CYS A 107 -3.40 -40.56 -17.71
CA CYS A 107 -4.06 -40.47 -16.40
C CYS A 107 -5.14 -41.54 -16.23
N ASP A 108 -6.07 -41.63 -17.17
CA ASP A 108 -7.19 -42.58 -17.10
C ASP A 108 -6.69 -44.03 -17.02
N LEU A 109 -5.69 -44.39 -17.84
CA LEU A 109 -5.11 -45.73 -17.87
C LEU A 109 -4.33 -46.06 -16.59
N LEU A 110 -3.61 -45.08 -16.02
CA LEU A 110 -2.88 -45.26 -14.76
C LEU A 110 -3.84 -45.41 -13.57
N LEU A 111 -5.01 -44.76 -13.60
CA LEU A 111 -6.08 -44.93 -12.60
C LEU A 111 -6.76 -46.30 -12.72
N ILE A 112 -7.02 -46.77 -13.94
CA ILE A 112 -7.53 -48.14 -14.18
C ILE A 112 -6.54 -49.17 -13.64
N ALA A 113 -5.24 -48.98 -13.88
CA ALA A 113 -4.19 -49.85 -13.36
C ALA A 113 -4.15 -49.88 -11.82
N ALA A 114 -4.47 -48.75 -11.15
CA ALA A 114 -4.52 -48.68 -9.68
C ALA A 114 -5.52 -49.68 -9.09
N GLY A 115 -6.67 -49.89 -9.74
CA GLY A 115 -7.70 -50.83 -9.27
C GLY A 115 -7.28 -52.30 -9.32
N GLN A 116 -6.22 -52.65 -10.05
CA GLN A 116 -5.68 -54.02 -10.14
C GLN A 116 -4.28 -54.14 -9.53
N ALA A 117 -3.76 -53.07 -8.91
CA ALA A 117 -2.38 -53.01 -8.41
C ALA A 117 -2.05 -54.06 -7.35
N PHE A 118 -3.03 -54.51 -6.57
CA PHE A 118 -2.86 -55.54 -5.55
C PHE A 118 -2.76 -56.98 -6.11
N LYS A 119 -3.15 -57.21 -7.37
CA LYS A 119 -3.14 -58.54 -7.99
C LYS A 119 -1.89 -58.81 -8.84
N ASP A 120 -1.26 -57.76 -9.35
CA ASP A 120 -0.17 -57.89 -10.32
C ASP A 120 1.21 -57.87 -9.66
N ASN A 121 1.93 -58.99 -9.74
CA ASN A 121 3.29 -59.17 -9.19
C ASN A 121 4.29 -58.14 -9.73
N PHE A 122 4.14 -57.70 -10.98
CA PHE A 122 5.00 -56.67 -11.58
C PHE A 122 4.88 -55.33 -10.84
N LEU A 123 3.65 -54.89 -10.53
CA LEU A 123 3.42 -53.62 -9.85
C LEU A 123 3.91 -53.66 -8.39
N LEU A 124 3.67 -54.78 -7.70
CA LEU A 124 4.13 -54.98 -6.31
C LEU A 124 5.67 -54.98 -6.21
N SER A 125 6.34 -55.79 -7.04
CA SER A 125 7.78 -56.01 -6.92
C SER A 125 8.63 -54.86 -7.48
N LYS A 126 8.22 -54.25 -8.60
CA LYS A 126 9.05 -53.26 -9.33
C LYS A 126 8.64 -51.82 -9.10
N VAL A 127 7.33 -51.54 -8.99
CA VAL A 127 6.80 -50.17 -8.91
C VAL A 127 6.66 -49.70 -7.46
N ILE A 128 6.06 -50.55 -6.61
CA ILE A 128 5.80 -50.23 -5.19
C ILE A 128 6.99 -50.64 -4.31
N GLN A 129 7.70 -51.72 -4.67
CA GLN A 129 8.89 -52.22 -3.96
C GLN A 129 8.63 -52.54 -2.47
N GLN A 130 7.46 -53.13 -2.17
CA GLN A 130 7.10 -53.57 -0.81
C GLN A 130 6.60 -55.03 -0.80
N GLY A 131 6.78 -55.69 0.35
CA GLY A 131 6.34 -57.07 0.59
C GLY A 131 4.83 -57.21 0.84
N PRO A 132 4.28 -58.43 0.80
CA PRO A 132 2.84 -58.73 0.81
C PRO A 132 2.12 -58.53 2.16
N GLU A 133 2.68 -57.74 3.08
CA GLU A 133 2.20 -57.63 4.47
C GLU A 133 1.27 -56.42 4.73
N GLN A 134 0.84 -55.70 3.69
CA GLN A 134 -0.05 -54.54 3.81
C GLN A 134 -1.46 -54.81 3.27
N GLU A 135 -2.44 -54.10 3.81
CA GLU A 135 -3.83 -54.17 3.35
C GLU A 135 -3.92 -53.72 1.88
N GLY A 136 -4.84 -54.35 1.12
CA GLY A 136 -4.96 -54.09 -0.31
C GLY A 136 -5.25 -52.63 -0.67
N GLN A 137 -5.83 -51.85 0.23
CA GLN A 137 -6.12 -50.42 0.03
C GLN A 137 -4.86 -49.55 0.18
N ASP A 138 -4.01 -49.83 1.18
CA ASP A 138 -2.74 -49.12 1.39
C ASP A 138 -1.81 -49.27 0.19
N ILE A 139 -1.78 -50.47 -0.41
CA ILE A 139 -1.02 -50.77 -1.63
C ILE A 139 -1.49 -49.87 -2.79
N VAL A 140 -2.80 -49.64 -2.92
CA VAL A 140 -3.35 -48.77 -3.96
C VAL A 140 -2.96 -47.31 -3.71
N VAL A 141 -3.01 -46.84 -2.47
CA VAL A 141 -2.57 -45.48 -2.10
C VAL A 141 -1.08 -45.29 -2.39
N LEU A 142 -0.23 -46.25 -2.03
CA LEU A 142 1.22 -46.21 -2.32
C LEU A 142 1.52 -46.20 -3.82
N TYR A 143 0.78 -46.99 -4.61
CA TYR A 143 0.87 -46.94 -6.06
C TYR A 143 0.48 -45.56 -6.61
N LEU A 144 -0.65 -45.00 -6.16
CA LEU A 144 -1.11 -43.67 -6.60
C LEU A 144 -0.11 -42.57 -6.22
N LEU A 145 0.54 -42.66 -5.06
CA LEU A 145 1.63 -41.76 -4.68
C LEU A 145 2.83 -41.85 -5.64
N LYS A 146 3.15 -43.04 -6.15
CA LYS A 146 4.19 -43.19 -7.16
C LYS A 146 3.78 -42.56 -8.48
N VAL A 147 2.51 -42.71 -8.88
CA VAL A 147 1.95 -42.10 -10.09
C VAL A 147 1.93 -40.58 -9.99
N ILE A 148 1.56 -40.01 -8.82
CA ILE A 148 1.64 -38.57 -8.56
C ILE A 148 3.07 -38.06 -8.81
N ARG A 149 4.08 -38.73 -8.24
CA ARG A 149 5.49 -38.37 -8.46
C ARG A 149 5.88 -38.41 -9.94
N MET A 150 5.33 -39.34 -10.73
CA MET A 150 5.58 -39.38 -12.18
C MET A 150 5.01 -38.14 -12.88
N PHE A 151 3.80 -37.73 -12.54
CA PHE A 151 3.19 -36.52 -13.09
C PHE A 151 3.90 -35.23 -12.61
N GLU A 152 4.39 -35.21 -11.37
CA GLU A 152 5.16 -34.09 -10.81
C GLU A 152 6.49 -33.89 -11.54
N GLN A 153 7.22 -34.98 -11.82
CA GLN A 153 8.47 -34.94 -12.58
C GLN A 153 8.31 -34.36 -13.98
N LEU A 154 7.14 -34.55 -14.60
CA LEU A 154 6.82 -34.04 -15.92
C LEU A 154 6.07 -32.69 -15.90
N GLY A 155 5.73 -32.17 -14.71
CA GLY A 155 5.02 -30.90 -14.55
C GLY A 155 3.52 -30.92 -14.89
N TYR A 156 2.89 -32.10 -15.01
CA TYR A 156 1.47 -32.23 -15.33
C TYR A 156 0.58 -32.14 -14.08
N ARG A 157 0.36 -30.91 -13.62
CA ARG A 157 -0.35 -30.60 -12.35
C ARG A 157 -1.83 -31.02 -12.34
N ASP A 158 -2.56 -30.83 -13.44
CA ASP A 158 -3.99 -31.18 -13.54
C ASP A 158 -4.23 -32.67 -13.27
N CYS A 159 -3.38 -33.52 -13.85
CA CYS A 159 -3.47 -34.98 -13.69
C CYS A 159 -3.04 -35.41 -12.29
N ALA A 160 -2.01 -34.78 -11.71
CA ALA A 160 -1.59 -35.04 -10.34
C ALA A 160 -2.72 -34.78 -9.32
N ILE A 161 -3.53 -33.74 -9.52
CA ILE A 161 -4.71 -33.44 -8.68
C ILE A 161 -5.75 -34.56 -8.77
N VAL A 162 -6.11 -34.99 -9.99
CA VAL A 162 -7.11 -36.06 -10.19
C VAL A 162 -6.65 -37.33 -9.49
N VAL A 163 -5.39 -37.73 -9.70
CA VAL A 163 -4.82 -38.92 -9.06
C VAL A 163 -4.76 -38.78 -7.54
N ALA A 164 -4.45 -37.60 -7.01
CA ALA A 164 -4.42 -37.33 -5.58
C ALA A 164 -5.82 -37.38 -4.93
N ASN A 165 -6.85 -36.85 -5.59
CA ASN A 165 -8.24 -36.95 -5.10
C ASN A 165 -8.75 -38.40 -5.10
N GLU A 166 -8.39 -39.18 -6.12
CA GLU A 166 -8.67 -40.63 -6.15
C GLU A 166 -7.93 -41.38 -5.03
N ALA A 167 -6.70 -40.97 -4.71
CA ALA A 167 -5.96 -41.54 -3.59
C ALA A 167 -6.60 -41.19 -2.23
N ILE A 168 -7.07 -39.95 -2.06
CA ILE A 168 -7.77 -39.50 -0.85
C ILE A 168 -9.09 -40.27 -0.68
N GLY A 169 -9.85 -40.48 -1.76
CA GLY A 169 -11.11 -41.23 -1.72
C GLY A 169 -10.93 -42.71 -1.36
N LYS A 170 -9.73 -43.27 -1.60
CA LYS A 170 -9.39 -44.67 -1.27
C LYS A 170 -8.64 -44.83 0.05
N ALA A 171 -8.07 -43.75 0.59
CA ALA A 171 -7.40 -43.76 1.89
C ALA A 171 -8.44 -43.92 3.01
N THR A 172 -8.12 -44.71 4.03
CA THR A 172 -8.98 -44.85 5.20
C THR A 172 -8.74 -43.67 6.15
N PRO A 173 -9.78 -42.91 6.55
CA PRO A 173 -9.61 -41.63 7.23
C PRO A 173 -9.02 -41.73 8.65
N ALA A 174 -8.91 -42.92 9.24
CA ALA A 174 -8.49 -43.13 10.63
C ALA A 174 -7.03 -43.60 10.79
N ASN A 175 -6.38 -44.16 9.77
CA ASN A 175 -5.10 -44.88 9.93
C ASN A 175 -3.98 -44.50 8.95
N ASP A 176 -4.26 -43.72 7.89
CA ASP A 176 -3.25 -43.47 6.86
C ASP A 176 -2.30 -42.31 7.20
N PRO A 177 -0.99 -42.54 7.41
CA PRO A 177 -0.01 -41.47 7.64
C PRO A 177 0.16 -40.57 6.40
N ASN A 178 -0.25 -41.06 5.23
CA ASN A 178 -0.09 -40.39 3.95
C ASN A 178 -1.21 -39.41 3.61
N LEU A 179 -2.34 -39.42 4.33
CA LEU A 179 -3.50 -38.58 4.02
C LEU A 179 -3.16 -37.08 4.10
N SER A 180 -2.43 -36.69 5.14
CA SER A 180 -1.94 -35.31 5.31
C SER A 180 -1.02 -34.85 4.17
N MET A 181 -0.25 -35.78 3.58
CA MET A 181 0.62 -35.50 2.44
C MET A 181 -0.15 -35.41 1.13
N LEU A 182 -1.17 -36.25 0.93
CA LEU A 182 -2.05 -36.14 -0.23
C LEU A 182 -2.76 -34.78 -0.28
N HIS A 183 -3.28 -34.31 0.86
CA HIS A 183 -3.87 -32.96 0.93
C HIS A 183 -2.84 -31.84 0.66
N SER A 184 -1.57 -32.01 1.09
CA SER A 184 -0.48 -31.09 0.71
C SER A 184 -0.26 -31.05 -0.80
N VAL A 185 -0.21 -32.21 -1.46
CA VAL A 185 -0.04 -32.32 -2.91
C VAL A 185 -1.18 -31.63 -3.65
N VAL A 186 -2.44 -31.90 -3.26
CA VAL A 186 -3.63 -31.25 -3.86
C VAL A 186 -3.53 -29.73 -3.71
N PHE A 187 -3.21 -29.25 -2.50
CA PHE A 187 -3.02 -27.82 -2.23
C PHE A 187 -1.96 -27.17 -3.13
N GLU A 188 -0.74 -27.75 -3.18
CA GLU A 188 0.38 -27.19 -3.94
C GLU A 188 0.06 -27.10 -5.43
N HIS A 189 -0.54 -28.14 -6.01
CA HIS A 189 -0.91 -28.15 -7.43
C HIS A 189 -2.04 -27.18 -7.76
N HIS A 190 -3.10 -27.10 -6.93
CA HIS A 190 -4.16 -26.10 -7.14
C HIS A 190 -3.65 -24.67 -7.01
N LEU A 191 -2.78 -24.39 -6.03
CA LEU A 191 -2.18 -23.08 -5.85
C LEU A 191 -1.35 -22.66 -7.08
N HIS A 192 -0.62 -23.62 -7.63
CA HIS A 192 0.18 -23.44 -8.82
C HIS A 192 -0.63 -23.24 -10.12
N LEU A 193 -1.84 -23.78 -10.20
CA LEU A 193 -2.78 -23.54 -11.30
C LEU A 193 -3.57 -22.23 -11.15
N GLY A 194 -3.54 -21.61 -9.97
CA GLY A 194 -4.31 -20.40 -9.66
C GLY A 194 -5.75 -20.66 -9.21
N HIS A 195 -6.09 -21.91 -8.90
CA HIS A 195 -7.37 -22.34 -8.33
C HIS A 195 -7.37 -22.07 -6.82
N TYR A 196 -7.51 -20.80 -6.44
CA TYR A 196 -7.30 -20.36 -5.06
C TYR A 196 -8.36 -20.84 -4.07
N GLN A 197 -9.62 -20.97 -4.51
CA GLN A 197 -10.70 -21.45 -3.65
C GLN A 197 -10.50 -22.93 -3.32
N GLU A 198 -10.23 -23.73 -4.33
CA GLU A 198 -10.00 -25.17 -4.22
C GLU A 198 -8.73 -25.47 -3.41
N ALA A 199 -7.68 -24.65 -3.56
CA ALA A 199 -6.50 -24.72 -2.70
C ALA A 199 -6.86 -24.44 -1.24
N TYR A 200 -7.65 -23.39 -0.98
CA TYR A 200 -8.08 -23.05 0.39
C TYR A 200 -8.91 -24.17 1.02
N ASP A 201 -9.82 -24.78 0.27
CA ASP A 201 -10.65 -25.89 0.74
C ASP A 201 -9.79 -27.12 1.07
N ALA A 202 -8.81 -27.47 0.22
CA ALA A 202 -7.86 -28.56 0.47
C ALA A 202 -6.98 -28.32 1.71
N MET A 203 -6.66 -27.06 2.00
CA MET A 203 -5.92 -26.68 3.20
C MET A 203 -6.75 -26.88 4.47
N ILE A 204 -8.01 -26.45 4.51
CA ILE A 204 -8.85 -26.56 5.73
C ILE A 204 -9.06 -28.03 6.12
N VAL A 205 -9.29 -28.89 5.13
CA VAL A 205 -9.58 -30.32 5.31
C VAL A 205 -8.36 -31.09 5.82
N ASN A 206 -7.14 -30.55 5.68
CA ASN A 206 -5.93 -31.25 6.09
C ASN A 206 -5.92 -31.54 7.61
N PRO A 207 -5.78 -32.82 8.03
CA PRO A 207 -5.76 -33.20 9.45
C PRO A 207 -4.60 -32.59 10.25
N ASP A 208 -3.47 -32.31 9.60
CA ASP A 208 -2.25 -31.86 10.29
C ASP A 208 -2.26 -30.32 10.48
N PRO A 209 -2.35 -29.82 11.73
CA PRO A 209 -2.37 -28.39 12.00
C PRO A 209 -1.09 -27.69 11.56
N VAL A 210 0.08 -28.33 11.62
CA VAL A 210 1.37 -27.71 11.26
C VAL A 210 1.39 -27.42 9.77
N ARG A 211 0.97 -28.39 8.95
CA ARG A 211 0.89 -28.21 7.49
C ARG A 211 -0.15 -27.19 7.09
N ARG A 212 -1.28 -27.09 7.80
CA ARG A 212 -2.25 -26.01 7.58
C ARG A 212 -1.63 -24.63 7.71
N LYS A 213 -0.76 -24.39 8.70
CA LYS A 213 -0.06 -23.09 8.84
C LYS A 213 0.92 -22.84 7.69
N VAL A 214 1.67 -23.86 7.29
CA VAL A 214 2.64 -23.76 6.18
C VAL A 214 1.94 -23.46 4.86
N HIS A 215 0.86 -24.17 4.55
CA HIS A 215 0.05 -23.94 3.36
C HIS A 215 -0.65 -22.58 3.40
N LEU A 216 -1.17 -22.16 4.57
CA LEU A 216 -1.72 -20.81 4.75
C LEU A 216 -0.66 -19.76 4.38
N ASN A 217 0.58 -19.95 4.83
CA ASN A 217 1.68 -19.06 4.45
C ASN A 217 1.92 -19.02 2.97
N MET A 218 2.00 -20.19 2.33
CA MET A 218 2.22 -20.27 0.90
C MET A 218 1.07 -19.58 0.13
N LEU A 219 -0.19 -19.84 0.49
CA LEU A 219 -1.38 -19.22 -0.11
C LEU A 219 -1.37 -17.70 0.05
N VAL A 220 -1.20 -17.20 1.27
CA VAL A 220 -1.20 -15.77 1.59
C VAL A 220 -0.06 -15.07 0.84
N MET A 221 1.15 -15.64 0.85
CA MET A 221 2.29 -15.04 0.15
C MET A 221 2.06 -15.01 -1.36
N THR A 222 1.56 -16.09 -1.96
CA THR A 222 1.25 -16.14 -3.40
C THR A 222 0.20 -15.09 -3.78
N LEU A 223 -0.88 -14.97 -3.00
CA LEU A 223 -1.93 -13.98 -3.24
C LEU A 223 -1.45 -12.54 -3.04
N LEU A 224 -0.58 -12.28 -2.06
CA LEU A 224 0.04 -10.96 -1.83
C LEU A 224 1.07 -10.58 -2.90
N ILE A 225 1.78 -11.56 -3.48
CA ILE A 225 2.70 -11.35 -4.60
C ILE A 225 1.92 -11.05 -5.88
N HIS A 226 0.84 -11.79 -6.15
CA HIS A 226 -0.02 -11.58 -7.31
C HIS A 226 -1.07 -10.46 -7.13
N CYS A 227 -1.06 -9.75 -6.00
CA CYS A 227 -2.00 -8.67 -5.66
C CYS A 227 -3.49 -9.07 -5.74
N LYS A 228 -3.82 -10.34 -5.46
CA LYS A 228 -5.21 -10.86 -5.42
C LYS A 228 -5.83 -10.69 -4.03
N LEU A 229 -5.89 -9.43 -3.57
CA LEU A 229 -6.36 -9.06 -2.24
C LEU A 229 -7.87 -9.26 -2.06
N ASP A 230 -8.62 -9.11 -3.14
CA ASP A 230 -10.07 -9.30 -3.22
C ASP A 230 -10.48 -10.75 -2.91
N VAL A 231 -9.73 -11.72 -3.42
CA VAL A 231 -9.92 -13.15 -3.11
C VAL A 231 -9.50 -13.42 -1.67
N LEU A 232 -8.35 -12.87 -1.25
CA LEU A 232 -7.79 -13.09 0.09
C LEU A 232 -8.72 -12.62 1.22
N ILE A 233 -9.49 -11.53 1.03
CA ILE A 233 -10.44 -11.03 2.05
C ILE A 233 -11.69 -11.92 2.18
N LYS A 234 -12.09 -12.62 1.11
CA LYS A 234 -13.34 -13.39 1.07
C LYS A 234 -13.30 -14.70 1.87
N PHE A 235 -12.11 -15.25 2.14
CA PHE A 235 -11.96 -16.49 2.88
C PHE A 235 -12.38 -16.35 4.36
N SER A 236 -12.93 -17.43 4.94
CA SER A 236 -13.46 -17.45 6.31
C SER A 236 -12.40 -17.61 7.40
N TYR A 237 -11.20 -18.14 7.06
CA TYR A 237 -10.03 -18.41 7.92
C TYR A 237 -10.38 -18.98 9.31
N GLU A 238 -11.32 -19.92 9.37
CA GLU A 238 -11.75 -20.53 10.63
C GLU A 238 -10.55 -21.10 11.42
N GLY A 239 -10.35 -20.60 12.64
CA GLY A 239 -9.23 -20.98 13.51
C GLY A 239 -7.84 -20.47 13.09
N LEU A 240 -7.70 -19.82 11.92
CA LEU A 240 -6.42 -19.37 11.35
C LEU A 240 -6.28 -17.84 11.25
N MET A 241 -7.31 -17.07 11.61
CA MET A 241 -7.30 -15.60 11.55
C MET A 241 -6.10 -14.96 12.27
N SER A 242 -5.75 -15.44 13.46
CA SER A 242 -4.63 -14.89 14.23
C SER A 242 -3.28 -15.08 13.53
N GLU A 243 -3.12 -16.16 12.78
CA GLU A 243 -1.89 -16.46 12.06
C GLU A 243 -1.78 -15.56 10.83
N LEU A 244 -2.88 -15.41 10.08
CA LEU A 244 -2.97 -14.47 8.96
C LEU A 244 -2.58 -13.04 9.39
N GLU A 245 -3.17 -12.55 10.48
CA GLU A 245 -2.87 -11.22 11.04
C GLU A 245 -1.37 -11.09 11.34
N GLN A 246 -0.80 -12.02 12.11
CA GLN A 246 0.61 -12.01 12.49
C GLN A 246 1.55 -12.03 11.27
N MET A 247 1.24 -12.85 10.27
CA MET A 247 2.06 -13.00 9.08
C MET A 247 2.09 -11.73 8.23
N VAL A 248 0.93 -11.11 8.02
CA VAL A 248 0.84 -9.87 7.26
C VAL A 248 1.43 -8.70 8.05
N GLU A 249 1.25 -8.64 9.37
CA GLU A 249 1.89 -7.64 10.23
C GLU A 249 3.42 -7.72 10.18
N VAL A 250 3.99 -8.91 10.37
CA VAL A 250 5.45 -9.11 10.31
C VAL A 250 5.98 -8.68 8.95
N ARG A 251 5.27 -8.98 7.87
CA ARG A 251 5.67 -8.58 6.52
C ARG A 251 5.52 -7.07 6.29
N ALA A 252 4.44 -6.47 6.77
CA ALA A 252 4.24 -5.02 6.74
C ALA A 252 5.38 -4.29 7.47
N ARG A 253 5.82 -4.82 8.62
CA ARG A 253 6.95 -4.29 9.43
C ARG A 253 8.31 -4.41 8.74
N ARG A 254 8.55 -5.49 7.99
CA ARG A 254 9.84 -5.74 7.29
C ARG A 254 9.98 -4.98 5.98
N GLU A 255 8.89 -4.75 5.27
CA GLU A 255 8.93 -4.03 3.99
C GLU A 255 8.98 -2.50 4.20
N SER A 256 9.39 -1.78 3.16
CA SER A 256 9.32 -0.32 3.08
C SER A 256 7.89 0.18 3.30
N VAL A 257 7.74 1.24 4.11
CA VAL A 257 6.44 1.87 4.44
C VAL A 257 5.71 2.43 3.21
N LEU A 258 6.45 2.77 2.15
CA LEU A 258 5.87 3.23 0.90
C LEU A 258 5.04 2.13 0.23
N THR A 259 5.31 0.86 0.54
CA THR A 259 4.53 -0.28 0.08
C THR A 259 3.21 -0.36 0.84
N THR A 260 2.16 0.21 0.25
CA THR A 260 0.85 0.38 0.91
C THR A 260 0.02 -0.89 1.02
N LYS A 261 0.31 -1.91 0.20
CA LYS A 261 -0.53 -3.11 0.03
C LYS A 261 -0.81 -3.86 1.33
N TYR A 262 0.17 -4.03 2.22
CA TYR A 262 0.00 -4.84 3.43
C TYR A 262 -0.86 -4.13 4.48
N TYR A 263 -0.57 -2.85 4.77
CA TYR A 263 -1.37 -2.06 5.71
C TYR A 263 -2.78 -1.81 5.18
N ASN A 264 -2.93 -1.54 3.88
CA ASN A 264 -4.25 -1.37 3.26
C ASN A 264 -5.07 -2.67 3.36
N PHE A 265 -4.43 -3.83 3.13
CA PHE A 265 -5.07 -5.12 3.30
C PHE A 265 -5.48 -5.37 4.76
N LEU A 266 -4.57 -5.19 5.72
CA LEU A 266 -4.87 -5.36 7.16
C LEU A 266 -6.03 -4.45 7.61
N TYR A 267 -6.01 -3.19 7.18
CA TYR A 267 -7.10 -2.27 7.46
C TYR A 267 -8.43 -2.73 6.85
N ALA A 268 -8.44 -3.11 5.57
CA ALA A 268 -9.63 -3.62 4.91
C ALA A 268 -10.16 -4.91 5.57
N LEU A 269 -9.27 -5.81 5.96
CA LEU A 269 -9.60 -7.05 6.68
C LEU A 269 -10.28 -6.76 8.01
N HIS A 270 -9.70 -5.86 8.83
CA HIS A 270 -10.27 -5.52 10.13
C HIS A 270 -11.58 -4.75 10.01
N VAL A 271 -11.71 -3.84 9.04
CA VAL A 271 -12.97 -3.13 8.77
C VAL A 271 -14.07 -4.10 8.31
N ASN A 272 -13.75 -5.06 7.45
CA ASN A 272 -14.70 -6.08 6.98
C ASN A 272 -15.15 -7.03 8.10
N LYS A 273 -14.30 -7.25 9.11
CA LYS A 273 -14.64 -8.05 10.30
C LYS A 273 -15.15 -7.20 11.47
N GLU A 274 -15.47 -5.92 11.23
CA GLU A 274 -15.97 -4.95 12.23
C GLU A 274 -15.03 -4.72 13.43
N ASN A 275 -13.76 -5.12 13.31
CA ASN A 275 -12.73 -4.94 14.31
C ASN A 275 -12.06 -3.56 14.19
N TYR A 276 -12.84 -2.49 14.35
CA TYR A 276 -12.37 -1.11 14.12
C TYR A 276 -11.19 -0.70 15.00
N ARG A 277 -11.08 -1.25 16.21
CA ARG A 277 -9.96 -0.96 17.11
C ARG A 277 -8.62 -1.47 16.57
N LYS A 278 -8.58 -2.68 16.02
CA LYS A 278 -7.37 -3.21 15.36
C LYS A 278 -7.09 -2.45 14.07
N ALA A 279 -8.13 -2.11 13.30
CA ALA A 279 -7.98 -1.27 12.10
C ALA A 279 -7.33 0.09 12.42
N ALA A 280 -7.74 0.72 13.53
CA ALA A 280 -7.17 1.96 14.02
C ALA A 280 -5.69 1.81 14.40
N ALA A 281 -5.32 0.73 15.10
CA ALA A 281 -3.95 0.46 15.50
C ALA A 281 -3.02 0.27 14.29
N VAL A 282 -3.46 -0.49 13.28
CA VAL A 282 -2.71 -0.74 12.03
C VAL A 282 -2.44 0.56 11.28
N MET A 283 -3.45 1.43 11.14
CA MET A 283 -3.27 2.72 10.46
C MET A 283 -2.43 3.70 11.28
N PHE A 284 -2.54 3.66 12.61
CA PHE A 284 -1.69 4.47 13.48
C PHE A 284 -0.22 4.04 13.39
N GLU A 285 0.06 2.73 13.41
CA GLU A 285 1.41 2.17 13.24
C GLU A 285 2.04 2.63 11.90
N ARG A 286 1.28 2.52 10.80
CA ARG A 286 1.73 3.02 9.49
C ARG A 286 2.02 4.52 9.51
N GLY A 287 1.14 5.33 10.10
CA GLY A 287 1.33 6.78 10.21
C GLY A 287 2.57 7.14 11.01
N LEU A 288 2.83 6.42 12.09
CA LEU A 288 4.01 6.62 12.92
C LEU A 288 5.29 6.25 12.13
N ARG A 289 5.28 5.15 11.38
CA ARG A 289 6.42 4.74 10.54
C ARG A 289 6.68 5.70 9.39
N LEU A 290 5.64 6.21 8.74
CA LEU A 290 5.77 7.24 7.70
C LEU A 290 6.53 8.48 8.22
N GLY A 291 6.21 8.92 9.44
CA GLY A 291 6.87 10.07 10.05
C GLY A 291 8.33 9.85 10.43
N GLN A 292 8.74 8.59 10.68
CA GLN A 292 10.12 8.24 11.05
C GLN A 292 10.98 7.90 9.84
N GLU A 293 10.47 7.11 8.91
CA GLU A 293 11.24 6.58 7.77
C GLU A 293 11.30 7.57 6.61
N THR A 294 10.29 8.44 6.46
CA THR A 294 10.25 9.43 5.36
C THR A 294 10.52 10.84 5.89
N SER A 295 11.29 11.62 5.13
CA SER A 295 11.59 13.02 5.46
C SER A 295 11.54 13.87 4.19
N GLY A 296 10.97 15.06 4.28
CA GLY A 296 11.00 16.05 3.19
C GLY A 296 9.98 15.88 2.07
N ASP A 297 9.24 14.77 2.02
CA ASP A 297 8.22 14.55 0.99
C ASP A 297 6.81 14.97 1.48
N LEU A 298 6.21 15.92 0.77
CA LEU A 298 4.84 16.37 1.01
C LEU A 298 3.83 15.22 0.85
N MET A 299 4.05 14.32 -0.12
CA MET A 299 3.14 13.19 -0.37
C MET A 299 3.15 12.20 0.80
N ALA A 300 4.31 12.01 1.44
CA ALA A 300 4.44 11.16 2.62
C ALA A 300 3.74 11.77 3.85
N LEU A 301 3.86 13.08 4.07
CA LEU A 301 3.15 13.79 5.13
C LEU A 301 1.63 13.79 4.91
N GLU A 302 1.17 14.00 3.68
CA GLU A 302 -0.26 13.86 3.36
C GLU A 302 -0.75 12.42 3.56
N SER A 303 0.07 11.43 3.23
CA SER A 303 -0.22 10.02 3.51
C SER A 303 -0.28 9.72 5.01
N GLN A 304 0.63 10.31 5.80
CA GLN A 304 0.63 10.22 7.26
C GLN A 304 -0.65 10.84 7.86
N ALA A 305 -1.04 12.03 7.39
CA ALA A 305 -2.27 12.67 7.81
C ALA A 305 -3.51 11.81 7.48
N LYS A 306 -3.56 11.18 6.31
CA LYS A 306 -4.62 10.23 5.92
C LYS A 306 -4.66 9.01 6.83
N CYS A 307 -3.50 8.48 7.25
CA CYS A 307 -3.42 7.36 8.19
C CYS A 307 -4.02 7.73 9.56
N TYR A 308 -3.63 8.87 10.12
CA TYR A 308 -4.18 9.35 11.41
C TYR A 308 -5.66 9.69 11.32
N MET A 309 -6.13 10.28 10.21
CA MET A 309 -7.56 10.51 10.00
C MET A 309 -8.35 9.20 9.93
N SER A 310 -7.83 8.19 9.23
CA SER A 310 -8.44 6.86 9.15
C SER A 310 -8.49 6.20 10.52
N CYS A 311 -7.43 6.33 11.32
CA CYS A 311 -7.38 5.87 12.71
C CYS A 311 -8.47 6.55 13.56
N VAL A 312 -8.59 7.88 13.51
CA VAL A 312 -9.64 8.62 14.24
C VAL A 312 -11.04 8.20 13.80
N ASN A 313 -11.26 7.98 12.50
CA ASN A 313 -12.54 7.51 11.99
C ASN A 313 -12.89 6.14 12.55
N CYS A 314 -11.95 5.18 12.54
CA CYS A 314 -12.16 3.87 13.13
C CYS A 314 -12.44 3.93 14.63
N LEU A 315 -11.72 4.75 15.40
CA LEU A 315 -11.97 4.87 16.84
C LEU A 315 -13.30 5.53 17.18
N ARG A 316 -13.83 6.38 16.30
CA ARG A 316 -15.18 6.96 16.45
C ARG A 316 -16.31 5.98 16.17
N LEU A 317 -16.03 4.91 15.41
CA LEU A 317 -16.99 3.83 15.18
C LEU A 317 -17.03 2.85 16.36
N VAL A 318 -16.02 2.88 17.24
CA VAL A 318 -16.01 2.12 18.48
C VAL A 318 -16.77 2.88 19.55
N GLU A 319 -17.43 2.16 20.46
CA GLU A 319 -18.13 2.74 21.59
C GLU A 319 -17.19 3.66 22.41
N PRO A 320 -17.55 4.97 22.59
CA PRO A 320 -16.62 5.99 23.07
C PRO A 320 -16.09 5.77 24.50
N GLU A 321 -16.87 5.14 25.38
CA GLU A 321 -16.63 5.21 26.83
C GLU A 321 -15.72 4.11 27.38
N HIS A 322 -15.56 2.99 26.67
CA HIS A 322 -14.81 1.84 27.20
C HIS A 322 -13.75 1.24 26.25
N TYR A 323 -13.83 1.49 24.94
CA TYR A 323 -12.99 0.77 23.96
C TYR A 323 -12.30 1.64 22.90
N ALA A 324 -12.52 2.96 22.89
CA ALA A 324 -11.97 3.89 21.90
C ALA A 324 -10.49 4.29 22.18
N TRP A 325 -9.63 3.30 22.41
CA TRP A 325 -8.21 3.48 22.69
C TRP A 325 -7.32 2.49 21.93
N ILE A 326 -6.09 2.91 21.65
CA ILE A 326 -5.04 2.07 21.04
C ILE A 326 -3.79 2.09 21.90
N VAL A 327 -2.95 1.06 21.79
CA VAL A 327 -1.62 1.08 22.40
C VAL A 327 -0.67 1.71 21.40
N ARG A 328 0.17 2.66 21.83
CA ARG A 328 1.23 3.19 20.97
C ARG A 328 2.17 2.04 20.59
N PRO A 329 2.35 1.74 19.29
CA PRO A 329 3.27 0.70 18.85
C PRO A 329 4.70 1.00 19.32
N VAL A 330 5.35 0.00 19.93
CA VAL A 330 6.77 0.10 20.28
C VAL A 330 7.56 -0.04 19.00
N MET A 331 8.11 1.07 18.54
CA MET A 331 8.96 1.10 17.36
C MET A 331 10.38 0.86 17.84
N GLU A 332 11.00 -0.21 17.34
CA GLU A 332 12.43 -0.46 17.58
C GLU A 332 13.23 0.64 16.89
N SER A 333 13.46 1.74 17.60
CA SER A 333 14.41 2.76 17.16
C SER A 333 15.77 2.09 16.97
N ALA A 334 16.38 2.27 15.80
CA ALA A 334 17.68 1.71 15.39
C ALA A 334 18.89 2.12 16.28
N GLY A 335 18.67 2.70 17.47
CA GLY A 335 19.68 3.10 18.44
C GLY A 335 19.63 2.38 19.79
N ASP A 336 18.61 1.55 20.06
CA ASP A 336 18.44 0.86 21.36
C ASP A 336 18.60 -0.68 21.26
N ASN A 337 19.40 -1.15 20.29
CA ASN A 337 19.88 -2.53 20.27
C ASN A 337 21.04 -2.72 21.27
N LYS A 338 20.77 -2.53 22.56
CA LYS A 338 21.36 -3.42 23.57
C LYS A 338 20.41 -4.60 23.72
N VAL A 339 20.47 -5.49 22.74
CA VAL A 339 20.04 -6.87 22.98
C VAL A 339 21.08 -7.43 23.94
N ASP A 340 20.73 -7.51 25.23
CA ASP A 340 21.50 -8.25 26.22
C ASP A 340 21.44 -9.75 25.86
N TYR A 341 22.22 -10.16 24.86
CA TYR A 341 22.66 -11.54 24.76
C TYR A 341 23.67 -11.75 25.89
N VAL A 342 23.17 -12.10 27.08
CA VAL A 342 24.02 -12.73 28.09
C VAL A 342 24.36 -14.12 27.56
N ALA A 343 25.51 -14.23 26.91
CA ALA A 343 26.10 -15.53 26.59
C ALA A 343 26.21 -16.33 27.91
N PRO A 344 25.87 -17.64 27.92
CA PRO A 344 26.05 -18.46 29.12
C PRO A 344 27.53 -18.46 29.50
N GLY A 345 27.89 -17.86 30.63
CA GLY A 345 29.25 -17.88 31.17
C GLY A 345 29.92 -16.54 31.50
N ILE A 346 29.24 -15.39 31.40
CA ILE A 346 29.83 -14.11 31.82
C ILE A 346 29.48 -13.81 33.28
N SER A 347 30.49 -13.81 34.15
CA SER A 347 30.38 -13.47 35.58
C SER A 347 29.78 -12.05 35.79
N PRO A 348 28.92 -11.86 36.81
CA PRO A 348 28.33 -10.55 37.12
C PRO A 348 29.41 -9.51 37.39
N LYS A 349 29.31 -8.34 36.74
CA LYS A 349 30.26 -7.23 36.93
C LYS A 349 30.12 -6.66 38.34
N ARG A 350 31.12 -6.95 39.18
CA ARG A 350 31.35 -6.30 40.47
C ARG A 350 32.03 -4.94 40.25
N ASP A 351 31.79 -3.99 41.15
CA ASP A 351 32.58 -2.77 41.18
C ASP A 351 34.00 -3.03 41.71
N SER A 352 34.85 -2.00 41.71
CA SER A 352 36.24 -2.10 42.20
C SER A 352 36.36 -2.43 43.70
N ALA A 353 35.25 -2.44 44.44
CA ALA A 353 35.16 -2.82 45.84
C ALA A 353 34.62 -4.24 46.07
N GLY A 354 34.23 -4.94 44.98
CA GLY A 354 33.79 -6.33 45.05
C GLY A 354 32.33 -6.52 45.48
N GLU A 355 31.53 -5.45 45.54
CA GLU A 355 30.10 -5.54 45.86
C GLU A 355 29.27 -5.81 44.60
N HIS A 356 28.19 -6.58 44.79
CA HIS A 356 27.20 -6.81 43.74
C HIS A 356 26.43 -5.51 43.52
N LYS A 357 26.58 -4.87 42.36
CA LYS A 357 25.61 -3.87 41.93
C LYS A 357 24.24 -4.54 41.91
N ALA A 358 23.33 -4.08 42.77
CA ALA A 358 21.92 -4.39 42.64
C ALA A 358 21.53 -4.09 41.19
N ASP A 359 20.93 -5.07 40.51
CA ASP A 359 20.42 -4.92 39.16
C ASP A 359 19.64 -3.60 39.09
N SER A 360 20.21 -2.63 38.38
CA SER A 360 19.51 -1.42 38.01
C SER A 360 18.26 -1.87 37.29
N GLU A 361 17.11 -1.74 37.95
CA GLU A 361 15.78 -2.04 37.42
C GLU A 361 15.72 -1.57 35.97
N SER A 362 15.79 -2.54 35.06
CA SER A 362 15.60 -2.31 33.64
C SER A 362 14.23 -1.65 33.51
N LYS A 363 14.21 -0.37 33.13
CA LYS A 363 13.01 0.45 32.94
C LYS A 363 11.93 -0.40 32.28
N ARG A 364 10.92 -0.84 33.05
CA ARG A 364 9.76 -1.54 32.51
C ARG A 364 9.19 -0.66 31.38
N ARG A 365 9.21 -1.17 30.15
CA ARG A 365 8.70 -0.46 28.97
C ARG A 365 7.28 0.02 29.27
N GLN A 366 7.10 1.32 29.44
CA GLN A 366 5.83 1.91 29.81
C GLN A 366 4.89 1.81 28.62
N VAL A 367 3.82 1.04 28.74
CA VAL A 367 2.79 0.89 27.69
C VAL A 367 1.96 2.18 27.67
N GLU A 368 2.13 2.99 26.62
CA GLU A 368 1.35 4.22 26.43
C GLU A 368 0.02 3.89 25.73
N VAL A 369 -1.08 4.24 26.38
CA VAL A 369 -2.43 4.13 25.84
C VAL A 369 -2.82 5.47 25.24
N LEU A 370 -3.31 5.45 24.00
CA LEU A 370 -3.71 6.63 23.24
C LEU A 370 -5.23 6.62 23.02
N GLU A 371 -5.87 7.72 23.38
CA GLU A 371 -7.27 7.98 23.09
C GLU A 371 -7.45 8.74 21.78
N VAL A 372 -8.70 8.91 21.34
CA VAL A 372 -9.06 9.69 20.14
C VAL A 372 -8.49 11.11 20.18
N ALA A 373 -8.45 11.73 21.36
CA ALA A 373 -7.88 13.05 21.54
C ALA A 373 -6.37 13.07 21.22
N ASP A 374 -5.64 12.03 21.61
CA ASP A 374 -4.20 11.94 21.43
C ASP A 374 -3.84 11.74 19.95
N VAL A 375 -4.53 10.84 19.27
CA VAL A 375 -4.37 10.64 17.82
C VAL A 375 -4.72 11.93 17.06
N ARG A 376 -5.73 12.67 17.52
CA ARG A 376 -6.09 13.97 16.92
C ARG A 376 -4.97 15.01 17.13
N ARG A 377 -4.30 15.02 18.28
CA ARG A 377 -3.15 15.91 18.53
C ARG A 377 -2.02 15.62 17.54
N GLU A 378 -1.68 14.35 17.33
CA GLU A 378 -0.67 13.92 16.35
C GLU A 378 -1.07 14.30 14.91
N TYR A 379 -2.36 14.14 14.55
CA TYR A 379 -2.88 14.60 13.26
C TYR A 379 -2.71 16.12 13.06
N GLN A 380 -3.05 16.93 14.06
CA GLN A 380 -2.89 18.39 13.95
C GLN A 380 -1.43 18.80 13.83
N LEU A 381 -0.51 18.09 14.49
CA LEU A 381 0.92 18.31 14.34
C LEU A 381 1.36 18.09 12.88
N VAL A 382 0.95 16.98 12.26
CA VAL A 382 1.26 16.69 10.85
C VAL A 382 0.61 17.73 9.92
N LYS A 383 -0.62 18.15 10.21
CA LYS A 383 -1.31 19.19 9.44
C LYS A 383 -0.54 20.52 9.48
N ALA A 384 -0.05 20.93 10.65
CA ALA A 384 0.78 22.13 10.79
C ALA A 384 2.10 22.01 10.02
N ARG A 385 2.74 20.83 10.00
CA ARG A 385 3.92 20.58 9.16
C ARG A 385 3.62 20.70 7.66
N ILE A 386 2.48 20.18 7.21
CA ILE A 386 2.03 20.31 5.82
C ILE A 386 1.84 21.79 5.46
N GLU A 387 1.19 22.56 6.34
CA GLU A 387 0.93 23.99 6.13
C GLU A 387 2.24 24.80 6.06
N LEU A 388 3.19 24.51 6.95
CA LEU A 388 4.54 25.10 6.92
C LEU A 388 5.24 24.85 5.58
N ILE A 389 5.22 23.61 5.08
CA ILE A 389 5.90 23.23 3.84
C ILE A 389 5.22 23.85 2.62
N LYS A 390 3.89 23.96 2.63
CA LYS A 390 3.12 24.63 1.57
C LYS A 390 3.41 26.12 1.49
N HIS A 391 3.52 26.80 2.64
CA HIS A 391 3.81 28.23 2.69
C HIS A 391 5.30 28.54 2.42
N SER A 392 6.20 27.70 2.92
CA SER A 392 7.64 27.90 2.87
C SER A 392 8.37 26.62 2.45
N PRO A 393 8.56 26.36 1.14
CA PRO A 393 9.15 25.11 0.63
C PRO A 393 10.59 24.89 1.08
N LYS A 394 11.28 25.94 1.55
CA LYS A 394 12.63 25.87 2.13
C LYS A 394 12.71 24.97 3.37
N HIS A 395 11.60 24.78 4.07
CA HIS A 395 11.52 23.95 5.28
C HIS A 395 11.06 22.51 5.01
N ALA A 396 11.04 22.03 3.75
CA ALA A 396 10.61 20.67 3.44
C ALA A 396 11.37 19.60 4.25
N THR A 397 12.70 19.59 4.17
CA THR A 397 13.55 18.57 4.80
C THR A 397 13.52 18.67 6.33
N THR A 398 13.70 19.88 6.87
CA THR A 398 13.79 20.12 8.33
C THR A 398 12.43 20.12 9.02
N GLY A 399 11.40 20.66 8.38
CA GLY A 399 10.05 20.82 8.93
C GLY A 399 9.32 19.52 9.20
N SER A 400 9.66 18.45 8.48
CA SER A 400 8.97 17.15 8.58
C SER A 400 9.13 16.45 9.93
N ARG A 401 10.20 16.75 10.69
CA ARG A 401 10.55 16.06 11.95
C ARG A 401 10.60 16.96 13.19
N LEU A 402 10.25 18.25 13.07
CA LEU A 402 10.32 19.19 14.18
C LEU A 402 9.47 18.73 15.36
N SER A 403 10.04 18.83 16.57
CA SER A 403 9.28 18.66 17.80
C SER A 403 8.17 19.72 17.89
N PRO A 404 7.10 19.51 18.69
CA PRO A 404 6.04 20.50 18.81
C PRO A 404 6.54 21.90 19.21
N SER A 405 7.56 21.99 20.08
CA SER A 405 8.18 23.26 20.48
C SER A 405 9.01 23.90 19.37
N GLU A 406 9.81 23.12 18.64
CA GLU A 406 10.58 23.62 17.50
C GLU A 406 9.66 24.06 16.36
N LEU A 407 8.58 23.31 16.13
CA LEU A 407 7.59 23.64 15.10
C LEU A 407 6.93 24.98 15.41
N VAL A 408 6.57 25.25 16.67
CA VAL A 408 6.04 26.56 17.08
C VAL A 408 7.03 27.67 16.75
N ALA A 409 8.32 27.53 17.09
CA ALA A 409 9.33 28.55 16.80
C ALA A 409 9.53 28.78 15.28
N VAL A 410 9.43 27.73 14.46
CA VAL A 410 9.53 27.88 13.00
C VAL A 410 8.25 28.50 12.43
N LEU A 411 7.08 28.14 12.94
CA LEU A 411 5.80 28.72 12.51
C LEU A 411 5.71 30.20 12.85
N THR A 412 6.21 30.63 14.02
CA THR A 412 6.26 32.05 14.40
C THR A 412 7.17 32.83 13.46
N ASN A 413 8.38 32.34 13.22
CA ASN A 413 9.33 32.98 12.30
C ASN A 413 8.80 33.11 10.85
N VAL A 414 7.88 32.24 10.44
CA VAL A 414 7.26 32.26 9.10
C VAL A 414 5.99 33.13 9.06
N GLY A 415 5.45 33.55 10.21
CA GLY A 415 4.24 34.36 10.32
C GLY A 415 2.94 33.57 10.43
N LEU A 416 3.00 32.25 10.66
CA LEU A 416 1.82 31.38 10.81
C LEU A 416 1.39 31.30 12.30
N TYR A 417 1.00 32.44 12.87
CA TYR A 417 0.70 32.55 14.31
C TYR A 417 -0.53 31.73 14.75
N THR A 418 -1.57 31.64 13.93
CA THR A 418 -2.81 30.92 14.28
C THR A 418 -2.58 29.42 14.46
N THR A 419 -1.76 28.82 13.60
CA THR A 419 -1.37 27.41 13.72
C THR A 419 -0.42 27.21 14.88
N ALA A 420 0.55 28.11 15.10
CA ALA A 420 1.44 28.08 16.26
C ALA A 420 0.64 28.08 17.58
N LEU A 421 -0.32 28.99 17.74
CA LEU A 421 -1.20 29.05 18.91
C LEU A 421 -2.04 27.78 19.08
N THR A 422 -2.52 27.20 17.98
CA THR A 422 -3.28 25.93 18.00
C THR A 422 -2.40 24.78 18.52
N ILE A 423 -1.14 24.71 18.08
CA ILE A 423 -0.17 23.72 18.57
C ILE A 423 0.15 23.96 20.05
N CYS A 424 0.36 25.21 20.48
CA CYS A 424 0.58 25.53 21.90
C CYS A 424 -0.58 25.04 22.78
N ARG A 425 -1.83 25.27 22.35
CA ARG A 425 -3.02 24.79 23.05
C ARG A 425 -3.09 23.25 23.14
N LEU A 426 -2.80 22.55 22.04
CA LEU A 426 -2.92 21.09 21.97
C LEU A 426 -1.82 20.37 22.76
N PHE A 427 -0.61 20.92 22.78
CA PHE A 427 0.55 20.33 23.45
C PHE A 427 0.85 20.97 24.82
N LYS A 428 -0.02 21.88 25.29
CA LYS A 428 0.14 22.62 26.55
C LYS A 428 1.49 23.33 26.65
N LEU A 429 1.93 23.93 25.54
CA LEU A 429 3.18 24.70 25.47
C LEU A 429 2.95 26.15 25.91
N ARG A 430 4.07 26.81 26.23
CA ARG A 430 4.14 28.25 26.51
C ARG A 430 3.75 29.07 25.28
N TYR A 431 2.95 30.12 25.48
CA TYR A 431 2.50 31.00 24.40
C TYR A 431 3.44 32.21 24.22
N GLU A 432 4.27 32.49 25.22
CA GLU A 432 5.21 33.62 25.27
C GLU A 432 6.08 33.73 24.01
N PRO A 433 6.67 32.65 23.46
CA PRO A 433 7.50 32.75 22.25
C PRO A 433 6.74 33.24 21.01
N VAL A 434 5.43 32.99 20.96
CA VAL A 434 4.56 33.43 19.85
C VAL A 434 4.29 34.93 19.93
N PHE A 435 4.14 35.45 21.16
CA PHE A 435 3.85 36.86 21.40
C PHE A 435 5.10 37.74 21.41
N GLU A 436 6.26 37.20 21.76
CA GLU A 436 7.55 37.91 21.68
C GLU A 436 7.93 38.21 20.22
N ASP A 437 7.71 37.28 19.28
CA ASP A 437 8.02 37.47 17.85
C ASP A 437 7.13 38.51 17.15
N LEU A 438 5.94 38.80 17.70
CA LEU A 438 5.07 39.86 17.19
C LEU A 438 5.68 41.28 17.35
N ASN A 439 6.91 41.41 17.88
CA ASN A 439 7.66 42.67 18.05
C ASN A 439 6.78 43.80 18.60
N LEU A 440 5.99 43.44 19.62
CA LEU A 440 5.12 44.35 20.36
C LEU A 440 5.95 45.16 21.38
N ASP A 441 7.15 45.61 20.99
CA ASP A 441 8.12 46.32 21.85
C ASP A 441 7.66 47.71 22.29
N ASP A 442 6.49 48.17 21.82
CA ASP A 442 5.89 49.38 22.34
C ASP A 442 5.31 49.12 23.73
N LYS A 443 5.63 49.99 24.67
CA LYS A 443 5.09 49.92 26.04
C LYS A 443 3.61 50.31 26.15
N ASP A 444 3.00 50.80 25.06
CA ASP A 444 1.62 51.28 25.05
C ASP A 444 0.65 50.20 24.52
N PRO A 445 -0.29 49.70 25.35
CA PRO A 445 -1.29 48.71 24.93
C PRO A 445 -2.12 49.14 23.71
N VAL A 446 -2.31 50.44 23.51
CA VAL A 446 -3.07 50.97 22.37
C VAL A 446 -2.28 50.82 21.07
N SER A 447 -0.98 51.15 21.08
CA SER A 447 -0.15 51.01 19.89
C SER A 447 0.10 49.54 19.54
N ILE A 448 0.24 48.67 20.54
CA ILE A 448 0.26 47.21 20.38
C ILE A 448 -1.01 46.73 19.66
N SER A 449 -2.18 47.19 20.11
CA SER A 449 -3.46 46.77 19.54
C SER A 449 -3.61 47.19 18.08
N TRP A 450 -3.13 48.40 17.74
CA TRP A 450 -3.12 48.88 16.36
C TRP A 450 -2.14 48.12 15.47
N LYS A 451 -0.92 47.84 15.97
CA LYS A 451 0.08 47.03 15.26
C LYS A 451 -0.40 45.59 15.03
N LEU A 452 -1.06 44.99 16.02
CA LEU A 452 -1.65 43.67 15.89
C LEU A 452 -2.76 43.68 14.83
N LEU A 453 -3.64 44.68 14.84
CA LEU A 453 -4.68 44.81 13.83
C LEU A 453 -4.09 45.00 12.43
N GLU A 454 -3.06 45.83 12.29
CA GLU A 454 -2.33 46.01 11.03
C GLU A 454 -1.76 44.69 10.53
N HIS A 455 -1.02 43.98 11.38
CA HIS A 455 -0.40 42.71 11.03
C HIS A 455 -1.44 41.66 10.62
N LEU A 456 -2.51 41.48 11.40
CA LEU A 456 -3.58 40.53 11.09
C LEU A 456 -4.28 40.87 9.78
N LEU A 457 -4.53 42.14 9.52
CA LEU A 457 -5.20 42.58 8.29
C LEU A 457 -4.32 42.32 7.06
N MET A 458 -3.02 42.63 7.14
CA MET A 458 -2.08 42.39 6.05
C MET A 458 -1.81 40.91 5.78
N MET A 459 -1.77 40.07 6.82
CA MET A 459 -1.54 38.62 6.67
C MET A 459 -2.77 37.87 6.17
N THR A 460 -3.98 38.33 6.51
CA THR A 460 -5.22 37.62 6.16
C THR A 460 -5.78 38.01 4.80
N GLU A 461 -5.51 39.24 4.34
CA GLU A 461 -6.09 39.74 3.10
C GLU A 461 -5.17 39.52 1.88
N GLU A 462 -5.63 38.71 0.93
CA GLU A 462 -4.93 38.49 -0.33
C GLU A 462 -4.68 39.80 -1.10
N PRO A 463 -3.58 39.89 -1.88
CA PRO A 463 -3.27 41.09 -2.67
C PRO A 463 -4.38 41.37 -3.69
N GLY A 464 -4.98 42.56 -3.60
CA GLY A 464 -6.06 43.03 -4.49
C GLY A 464 -7.48 42.88 -3.95
N LEU A 465 -7.68 42.14 -2.85
CA LEU A 465 -8.94 42.14 -2.10
C LEU A 465 -8.97 43.26 -1.05
N THR A 466 -10.18 43.74 -0.74
CA THR A 466 -10.44 44.85 0.20
C THR A 466 -11.61 44.60 1.16
N LEU A 467 -12.03 43.34 1.33
CA LEU A 467 -13.09 42.94 2.24
C LEU A 467 -12.78 43.27 3.71
N PHE A 468 -11.56 42.99 4.18
CA PHE A 468 -11.17 43.24 5.57
C PHE A 468 -10.87 44.71 5.79
N HIS A 469 -10.15 45.37 4.88
CA HIS A 469 -10.01 46.82 4.88
C HIS A 469 -11.38 47.52 5.01
N LYS A 470 -12.38 47.14 4.20
CA LYS A 470 -13.74 47.71 4.24
C LYS A 470 -14.43 47.49 5.59
N ALA A 471 -14.38 46.27 6.10
CA ALA A 471 -15.07 45.91 7.35
C ALA A 471 -14.46 46.65 8.54
N VAL A 472 -13.12 46.69 8.63
CA VAL A 472 -12.40 47.39 9.69
C VAL A 472 -12.64 48.89 9.60
N THR A 473 -12.48 49.51 8.43
CA THR A 473 -12.74 50.95 8.25
C THR A 473 -14.18 51.32 8.64
N ARG A 474 -15.19 50.54 8.18
CA ARG A 474 -16.59 50.78 8.57
C ARG A 474 -16.79 50.67 10.06
N ARG A 475 -16.19 49.67 10.71
CA ARG A 475 -16.32 49.47 12.15
C ARG A 475 -15.68 50.60 12.93
N LEU A 476 -14.50 51.07 12.53
CA LEU A 476 -13.84 52.20 13.16
C LEU A 476 -14.64 53.49 13.02
N CYS A 477 -15.19 53.74 11.82
CA CYS A 477 -16.05 54.90 11.62
C CYS A 477 -17.36 54.84 12.42
N GLN A 478 -17.98 53.66 12.59
CA GLN A 478 -19.14 53.49 13.47
C GLN A 478 -18.84 53.76 14.94
N LEU A 479 -17.58 53.56 15.35
CA LEU A 479 -17.11 53.85 16.71
C LEU A 479 -16.61 55.29 16.87
N GLU A 480 -16.79 56.13 15.84
CA GLU A 480 -16.27 57.51 15.79
C GLU A 480 -14.74 57.61 16.03
N ALA A 481 -14.03 56.51 15.76
CA ALA A 481 -12.59 56.44 15.93
C ALA A 481 -11.85 57.03 14.72
N PHE A 482 -10.68 57.62 14.98
CA PHE A 482 -9.77 58.05 13.92
C PHE A 482 -9.25 56.84 13.13
N LEU A 483 -9.13 57.00 11.81
CA LEU A 483 -8.58 55.95 10.95
C LEU A 483 -7.05 56.00 10.96
N PRO A 484 -6.36 54.94 11.40
CA PRO A 484 -4.90 54.92 11.41
C PRO A 484 -4.30 55.19 10.03
N HIS A 485 -3.17 55.89 10.01
CA HIS A 485 -2.52 56.27 8.75
C HIS A 485 -2.18 55.05 7.88
N TRP A 486 -1.63 53.99 8.48
CA TRP A 486 -1.30 52.73 7.78
C TRP A 486 -2.52 52.13 7.07
N LEU A 487 -3.70 52.15 7.71
CA LEU A 487 -4.93 51.59 7.15
C LEU A 487 -5.36 52.41 5.94
N THR A 488 -5.32 53.74 6.06
CA THR A 488 -5.67 54.63 4.96
C THR A 488 -4.68 54.53 3.79
N ALA A 489 -3.38 54.43 4.07
CA ALA A 489 -2.34 54.32 3.05
C ALA A 489 -2.45 53.00 2.27
N SER A 490 -2.59 51.87 2.97
CA SER A 490 -2.80 50.56 2.34
C SER A 490 -4.08 50.51 1.53
N TYR A 491 -5.19 51.03 2.06
CA TYR A 491 -6.47 51.00 1.37
C TYR A 491 -6.49 51.93 0.14
N ARG A 492 -5.80 53.09 0.19
CA ARG A 492 -5.60 53.98 -0.97
C ARG A 492 -4.90 53.27 -2.13
N GLN A 493 -3.88 52.46 -1.85
CA GLN A 493 -3.14 51.73 -2.89
C GLN A 493 -3.95 50.57 -3.48
N ARG A 494 -4.82 49.93 -2.69
CA ARG A 494 -5.61 48.77 -3.12
C ARG A 494 -6.88 49.16 -3.87
N ASN A 495 -7.71 50.03 -3.29
CA ASN A 495 -8.99 50.43 -3.89
C ASN A 495 -9.45 51.81 -3.37
N PRO A 496 -8.94 52.90 -3.98
CA PRO A 496 -9.24 54.25 -3.51
C PRO A 496 -10.71 54.65 -3.76
N ALA A 497 -11.33 54.12 -4.82
CA ALA A 497 -12.73 54.39 -5.12
C ALA A 497 -13.69 53.76 -4.10
N GLU A 498 -13.37 52.55 -3.59
CA GLU A 498 -14.15 51.95 -2.51
C GLU A 498 -13.95 52.70 -1.18
N LEU A 499 -12.70 53.07 -0.85
CA LEU A 499 -12.42 53.86 0.35
C LEU A 499 -13.20 55.19 0.35
N LEU A 500 -13.25 55.89 -0.79
CA LEU A 500 -14.02 57.14 -0.92
C LEU A 500 -15.51 56.91 -0.64
N ARG A 501 -16.10 55.85 -1.20
CA ARG A 501 -17.51 55.49 -0.95
C ARG A 501 -17.75 55.13 0.52
N VAL A 502 -16.81 54.45 1.17
CA VAL A 502 -16.93 54.08 2.58
C VAL A 502 -16.87 55.32 3.47
N LEU A 503 -15.93 56.25 3.23
CA LEU A 503 -15.81 57.49 4.00
C LEU A 503 -17.06 58.36 3.87
N LEU A 504 -17.61 58.48 2.66
CA LEU A 504 -18.88 59.18 2.41
C LEU A 504 -20.03 58.52 3.18
N ALA A 505 -20.20 57.21 3.06
CA ALA A 505 -21.26 56.47 3.75
C ALA A 505 -21.15 56.53 5.28
N CYS A 506 -19.95 56.76 5.80
CA CYS A 506 -19.67 56.94 7.23
C CYS A 506 -19.84 58.38 7.71
N GLY A 507 -20.23 59.33 6.84
CA GLY A 507 -20.42 60.74 7.19
C GLY A 507 -19.11 61.52 7.43
N ARG A 508 -17.94 60.96 7.09
CA ARG A 508 -16.65 61.66 7.25
C ARG A 508 -16.33 62.50 6.02
N VAL A 509 -17.17 63.52 5.77
CA VAL A 509 -17.20 64.34 4.55
C VAL A 509 -15.87 65.09 4.31
N ALA A 510 -15.23 65.62 5.36
CA ALA A 510 -13.95 66.34 5.23
C ALA A 510 -12.81 65.43 4.73
N ASP A 511 -12.71 64.22 5.30
CA ASP A 511 -11.68 63.25 4.92
C ASP A 511 -11.94 62.68 3.52
N ALA A 512 -13.22 62.46 3.18
CA ALA A 512 -13.61 62.09 1.82
C ALA A 512 -13.24 63.18 0.81
N ALA A 513 -13.42 64.47 1.14
CA ALA A 513 -13.04 65.59 0.27
C ALA A 513 -11.54 65.65 0.02
N ASN A 514 -10.72 65.51 1.07
CA ASN A 514 -9.27 65.48 0.94
C ASN A 514 -8.80 64.27 0.14
N LEU A 515 -9.38 63.08 0.39
CA LEU A 515 -9.07 61.89 -0.40
C LEU A 515 -9.47 62.05 -1.88
N ALA A 516 -10.63 62.66 -2.16
CA ALA A 516 -11.07 62.91 -3.54
C ALA A 516 -10.10 63.86 -4.27
N LYS A 517 -9.61 64.91 -3.60
CA LYS A 517 -8.60 65.82 -4.17
C LYS A 517 -7.30 65.08 -4.49
N ASP A 518 -6.76 64.36 -3.50
CA ASP A 518 -5.54 63.57 -3.68
C ASP A 518 -5.70 62.56 -4.82
N TYR A 519 -6.87 61.93 -4.93
CA TYR A 519 -7.15 60.94 -5.96
C TYR A 519 -7.27 61.57 -7.36
N ILE A 520 -7.91 62.73 -7.49
CA ILE A 520 -7.97 63.47 -8.78
C ILE A 520 -6.55 63.86 -9.22
N TRP A 521 -5.72 64.38 -8.31
CA TRP A 521 -4.32 64.69 -8.60
C TRP A 521 -3.51 63.45 -9.00
N ALA A 522 -3.75 62.31 -8.35
CA ALA A 522 -3.13 61.04 -8.71
C ALA A 522 -3.52 60.56 -10.12
N VAL A 523 -4.79 60.72 -10.50
CA VAL A 523 -5.24 60.42 -11.88
C VAL A 523 -4.62 61.38 -12.89
N LEU A 524 -4.42 62.65 -12.53
CA LEU A 524 -3.70 63.62 -13.35
C LEU A 524 -2.18 63.38 -13.42
N GLY A 525 -1.66 62.41 -12.65
CA GLY A 525 -0.26 61.96 -12.69
C GLY A 525 0.58 62.36 -11.48
N CYS A 526 0.06 63.19 -10.58
CA CYS A 526 0.76 63.65 -9.38
C CYS A 526 0.52 62.70 -8.20
N GLY A 527 1.54 61.98 -7.72
CA GLY A 527 1.38 61.08 -6.57
C GLY A 527 0.63 59.77 -6.87
N LYS A 528 0.62 59.35 -8.14
CA LYS A 528 -0.04 58.12 -8.61
C LYS A 528 0.36 56.84 -7.85
N GLU A 529 1.57 56.79 -7.30
CA GLU A 529 2.10 55.66 -6.52
C GLU A 529 1.31 55.41 -5.22
N TYR A 530 0.79 56.47 -4.58
CA TYR A 530 0.00 56.35 -3.36
C TYR A 530 -1.39 55.75 -3.60
N PHE A 531 -1.82 55.65 -4.86
CA PHE A 531 -3.15 55.18 -5.27
C PHE A 531 -3.10 53.87 -6.08
N GLY A 532 -1.94 53.23 -6.17
CA GLY A 532 -1.76 51.98 -6.94
C GLY A 532 -1.92 52.16 -8.45
N LEU A 533 -1.85 53.39 -8.97
CA LEU A 533 -2.01 53.70 -10.39
C LEU A 533 -0.66 53.59 -11.11
N LYS A 534 -0.57 52.76 -12.15
CA LYS A 534 0.66 52.57 -12.95
C LYS A 534 0.99 53.81 -13.79
N GLU A 535 -0.02 54.39 -14.42
CA GLU A 535 0.09 55.55 -15.30
C GLU A 535 -0.91 56.62 -14.88
N GLY A 536 -0.64 57.87 -15.26
CA GLY A 536 -1.60 58.96 -15.16
C GLY A 536 -2.40 59.12 -16.46
N LEU A 537 -3.30 60.09 -16.48
CA LEU A 537 -4.13 60.42 -17.63
C LEU A 537 -3.25 60.85 -18.82
N THR A 538 -3.02 59.93 -19.75
CA THR A 538 -2.24 60.15 -20.98
C THR A 538 -3.02 59.65 -22.19
N SER A 539 -2.79 60.24 -23.37
CA SER A 539 -3.46 59.85 -24.61
C SER A 539 -3.06 58.44 -25.08
N ALA A 540 -1.83 58.02 -24.79
CA ALA A 540 -1.29 56.71 -25.15
C ALA A 540 -1.56 55.60 -24.12
N GLY A 541 -1.88 55.95 -22.87
CA GLY A 541 -2.06 54.99 -21.78
C GLY A 541 -3.45 54.33 -21.73
N PRO A 542 -3.62 53.30 -20.87
CA PRO A 542 -4.91 52.66 -20.63
C PRO A 542 -5.91 53.62 -19.96
N PRO A 543 -7.23 53.44 -20.14
CA PRO A 543 -8.23 54.28 -19.51
C PRO A 543 -8.19 54.13 -17.98
N ILE A 544 -8.23 55.26 -17.28
CA ILE A 544 -8.28 55.34 -15.81
C ILE A 544 -9.69 55.79 -15.41
N TYR A 545 -10.33 55.04 -14.52
CA TYR A 545 -11.69 55.33 -14.08
C TYR A 545 -11.69 56.07 -12.74
N LEU A 546 -12.34 57.24 -12.71
CA LEU A 546 -12.60 58.01 -11.50
C LEU A 546 -14.09 57.84 -11.10
N PRO A 547 -14.43 57.67 -9.82
CA PRO A 547 -15.82 57.51 -9.37
C PRO A 547 -16.55 58.87 -9.33
N VAL A 548 -16.79 59.45 -10.51
CA VAL A 548 -17.41 60.79 -10.68
C VAL A 548 -18.73 60.91 -9.91
N ASN A 549 -19.63 59.93 -10.02
CA ASN A 549 -20.91 59.94 -9.28
C ASN A 549 -20.73 60.04 -7.75
N THR A 550 -19.67 59.42 -7.20
CA THR A 550 -19.39 59.51 -5.75
C THR A 550 -18.87 60.89 -5.38
N ILE A 551 -18.07 61.50 -6.26
CA ILE A 551 -17.55 62.87 -6.07
C ILE A 551 -18.69 63.89 -6.21
N ASP A 552 -19.64 63.68 -7.12
CA ASP A 552 -20.83 64.53 -7.27
C ASP A 552 -21.71 64.50 -6.02
N LEU A 553 -21.94 63.31 -5.46
CA LEU A 553 -22.65 63.16 -4.18
C LEU A 553 -21.90 63.85 -3.04
N LEU A 554 -20.57 63.70 -2.99
CA LEU A 554 -19.72 64.39 -2.01
C LEU A 554 -19.79 65.91 -2.14
N LEU A 555 -19.77 66.45 -3.36
CA LEU A 555 -19.95 67.87 -3.63
C LEU A 555 -21.32 68.36 -3.18
N LEU A 556 -22.37 67.56 -3.36
CA LEU A 556 -23.72 67.88 -2.90
C LEU A 556 -23.79 67.94 -1.36
N GLU A 557 -23.20 66.96 -0.67
CA GLU A 557 -23.12 66.95 0.79
C GLU A 557 -22.27 68.11 1.35
N LEU A 558 -21.11 68.38 0.74
CA LEU A 558 -20.26 69.53 1.09
C LEU A 558 -20.97 70.87 0.87
N LYS A 559 -21.79 70.99 -0.18
CA LYS A 559 -22.59 72.20 -0.43
C LYS A 559 -23.67 72.38 0.63
N SER A 560 -24.28 71.30 1.12
CA SER A 560 -25.22 71.39 2.25
C SER A 560 -24.53 71.76 3.56
N ALA A 561 -23.42 71.09 3.90
CA ALA A 561 -22.65 71.35 5.13
C ALA A 561 -22.00 72.74 5.11
N GLY A 562 -21.60 73.22 3.93
CA GLY A 562 -21.01 74.55 3.74
C GLY A 562 -21.97 75.72 3.97
N LYS A 563 -23.28 75.48 4.10
CA LYS A 563 -24.23 76.52 4.53
C LYS A 563 -24.11 76.82 6.02
N GLU A 564 -23.66 75.84 6.80
CA GLU A 564 -23.55 75.93 8.26
C GLU A 564 -22.13 76.26 8.70
N ASP A 565 -21.12 75.75 7.98
CA ASP A 565 -19.71 75.92 8.35
C ASP A 565 -18.82 76.31 7.14
N GLN A 566 -18.11 77.42 7.32
CA GLN A 566 -17.20 78.01 6.33
C GLN A 566 -16.05 77.08 5.95
N PHE A 567 -15.65 76.15 6.83
CA PHE A 567 -14.62 75.15 6.53
C PHE A 567 -15.04 74.22 5.38
N TYR A 568 -16.26 73.66 5.44
CA TYR A 568 -16.79 72.81 4.37
C TYR A 568 -17.04 73.59 3.09
N GLN A 569 -17.39 74.88 3.18
CA GLN A 569 -17.52 75.75 2.01
C GLN A 569 -16.18 75.91 1.28
N LYS A 570 -15.06 76.10 1.99
CA LYS A 570 -13.72 76.14 1.38
C LYS A 570 -13.34 74.82 0.74
N LEU A 571 -13.66 73.69 1.38
CA LEU A 571 -13.42 72.36 0.80
C LEU A 571 -14.24 72.13 -0.46
N PHE A 572 -15.51 72.54 -0.47
CA PHE A 572 -16.41 72.48 -1.62
C PHE A 572 -15.84 73.25 -2.82
N VAL A 573 -15.53 74.54 -2.64
CA VAL A 573 -15.01 75.40 -3.72
C VAL A 573 -13.74 74.79 -4.32
N SER A 574 -12.79 74.41 -3.47
CA SER A 574 -11.53 73.85 -3.94
C SER A 574 -11.67 72.47 -4.60
N LEU A 575 -12.62 71.62 -4.18
CA LEU A 575 -12.87 70.34 -4.85
C LEU A 575 -13.61 70.55 -6.18
N GLN A 576 -14.54 71.50 -6.24
CA GLN A 576 -15.28 71.82 -7.46
C GLN A 576 -14.36 72.39 -8.53
N GLU A 577 -13.51 73.36 -8.19
CA GLU A 577 -12.50 73.92 -9.11
C GLU A 577 -11.56 72.83 -9.66
N LEU A 578 -11.14 71.90 -8.80
CA LEU A 578 -10.29 70.78 -9.22
C LEU A 578 -11.03 69.79 -10.13
N MET A 579 -12.32 69.55 -9.87
CA MET A 579 -13.15 68.69 -10.70
C MET A 579 -13.39 69.30 -12.08
N ASP A 580 -13.65 70.61 -12.15
CA ASP A 580 -13.79 71.34 -13.42
C ASP A 580 -12.49 71.28 -14.24
N TYR A 581 -11.34 71.47 -13.58
CA TYR A 581 -10.02 71.32 -14.19
C TYR A 581 -9.77 69.89 -14.70
N TYR A 582 -10.17 68.87 -13.93
CA TYR A 582 -10.07 67.47 -14.35
C TYR A 582 -10.94 67.19 -15.59
N ILE A 583 -12.19 67.66 -15.61
CA ILE A 583 -13.11 67.47 -16.75
C ILE A 583 -12.52 68.12 -18.01
N ASP A 584 -12.03 69.35 -17.94
CA ASP A 584 -11.40 70.02 -19.08
C ASP A 584 -10.19 69.22 -19.59
N THR A 585 -9.33 68.75 -18.67
CA THR A 585 -8.16 67.94 -19.02
C THR A 585 -8.55 66.60 -19.66
N VAL A 586 -9.55 65.90 -19.14
CA VAL A 586 -10.06 64.64 -19.71
C VAL A 586 -10.66 64.84 -21.08
N THR A 587 -11.42 65.92 -21.30
CA THR A 587 -11.99 66.20 -22.62
C THR A 587 -10.91 66.46 -23.66
N ARG A 588 -9.84 67.20 -23.29
CA ARG A 588 -8.68 67.43 -24.15
C ARG A 588 -7.95 66.13 -24.48
N VAL A 589 -7.55 65.36 -23.46
CA VAL A 589 -6.80 64.11 -23.64
C VAL A 589 -7.62 63.07 -24.42
N SER A 590 -8.94 63.04 -24.24
CA SER A 590 -9.84 62.17 -25.00
C SER A 590 -9.90 62.55 -26.47
N ARG A 591 -9.96 63.85 -26.80
CA ARG A 591 -9.85 64.33 -28.20
C ARG A 591 -8.51 63.94 -28.81
N ASP A 592 -7.41 64.14 -28.08
CA ASP A 592 -6.07 63.77 -28.54
C ASP A 592 -5.93 62.27 -28.79
N LYS A 593 -6.56 61.44 -27.93
CA LYS A 593 -6.58 59.98 -28.08
C LYS A 593 -7.38 59.53 -29.31
N VAL A 594 -8.52 60.18 -29.61
CA VAL A 594 -9.31 59.91 -30.83
C VAL A 594 -8.52 60.31 -32.08
N LEU A 595 -7.86 61.47 -32.07
CA LEU A 595 -7.01 61.92 -33.18
C LEU A 595 -5.82 60.98 -33.40
N ALA A 596 -5.15 60.55 -32.32
CA ALA A 596 -4.04 59.60 -32.40
C ALA A 596 -4.48 58.20 -32.85
N ALA A 597 -5.72 57.78 -32.55
CA ALA A 597 -6.29 56.52 -33.03
C ALA A 597 -6.74 56.59 -34.49
N GLY A 598 -7.18 57.75 -34.99
CA GLY A 598 -7.58 57.96 -36.38
C GLY A 598 -6.42 58.17 -37.36
N MET A 599 -5.20 58.37 -36.87
CA MET A 599 -3.96 58.46 -37.67
C MET A 599 -3.23 57.11 -37.84
N LYS A 600 -3.80 56.00 -37.35
CA LYS A 600 -3.24 54.64 -37.51
C LYS A 600 -3.92 53.86 -38.62
#